data_AF-A0A9P5XQN7-F1
#
_entry.id   AF-A0A9P5XQN7-F1
#
_cell.length_a   1.000
_cell.length_b   1.000
_cell.length_c   1.000
_cell.angle_alpha   90.00
_cell.angle_beta   90.00
_cell.angle_gamma   90.00
#
_symmetry.space_group_name_H-M   'P 1'
#
loop_
_entity.id
_entity.type
_entity.pdbx_description
1 polymer ?
#
loop_
_entity_poly.entity_id
_entity_poly.type
_entity_poly.pdbx_seq_one_letter_code
_entity_poly.pdbx_strand_id
1 'polypeptide(L)'
;MIFASGTLVSILLLALGLPSVEAVNQYHLIGNAPKPATCGNDGLLPSGGWIANKRCGYVMGTAMAGHLFDVHSTDSTNYHFGRYRGTSGNFCTWLIPAALDTSSSVSVAASCSTDTAASMCNRQAFGKDFDAAPHTGNGAVIVPLNLASCPGFYNYFVDSNFQTGTFQDQVPFNMGLTSGAGYRYTTLDGQASMVRAHVAEWNQVIWFFVPRSCIAAQLPARLNNDGGDGC
;
A
#
# COMPACT_ATOMS: atom_id res chain seq x y z
N MET A 1 0.92 -68.48 23.70
CA MET A 1 1.23 -67.10 23.25
C MET A 1 1.01 -67.07 21.74
N ILE A 2 0.56 -65.94 21.19
CA ILE A 2 0.29 -65.80 19.75
C ILE A 2 1.20 -64.69 19.21
N PHE A 3 1.89 -64.97 18.12
CA PHE A 3 2.34 -63.94 17.18
C PHE A 3 2.12 -64.44 15.76
N ALA A 4 1.47 -63.61 14.95
CA ALA A 4 1.30 -63.81 13.52
C ALA A 4 1.84 -62.55 12.82
N SER A 5 2.53 -62.73 11.70
CA SER A 5 3.09 -61.64 10.90
C SER A 5 2.44 -61.67 9.53
N GLY A 6 1.62 -60.65 9.24
CA GLY A 6 0.78 -60.60 8.04
C GLY A 6 1.48 -59.97 6.83
N THR A 7 1.14 -60.45 5.64
CA THR A 7 1.58 -59.91 4.35
C THR A 7 0.85 -58.59 4.03
N LEU A 8 1.56 -57.62 3.44
CA LEU A 8 0.98 -56.37 2.94
C LEU A 8 0.84 -56.39 1.41
N VAL A 9 -0.30 -55.94 0.91
CA VAL A 9 -0.59 -55.76 -0.52
C VAL A 9 -0.82 -54.27 -0.78
N SER A 10 -0.03 -53.67 -1.66
CA SER A 10 -0.12 -52.24 -1.98
C SER A 10 -1.17 -51.97 -3.08
N ILE A 11 -2.16 -51.14 -2.77
CA ILE A 11 -3.11 -50.61 -3.74
C ILE A 11 -2.56 -49.30 -4.29
N LEU A 12 -2.38 -49.21 -5.61
CA LEU A 12 -1.87 -48.02 -6.29
C LEU A 12 -3.04 -47.13 -6.75
N LEU A 13 -3.28 -46.00 -6.07
CA LEU A 13 -4.27 -45.01 -6.53
C LEU A 13 -3.67 -44.16 -7.66
N LEU A 14 -4.30 -44.17 -8.84
CA LEU A 14 -4.09 -43.13 -9.85
C LEU A 14 -4.84 -41.87 -9.42
N ALA A 15 -4.11 -40.88 -8.89
CA ALA A 15 -4.65 -39.55 -8.66
C ALA A 15 -4.81 -38.83 -10.00
N LEU A 16 -6.06 -38.49 -10.37
CA LEU A 16 -6.33 -37.58 -11.48
C LEU A 16 -5.81 -36.19 -11.11
N GLY A 17 -4.89 -35.67 -11.94
CA GLY A 17 -4.23 -34.37 -11.74
C GLY A 17 -5.16 -33.18 -11.99
N LEU A 18 -6.12 -32.96 -11.10
CA LEU A 18 -6.72 -31.64 -10.94
C LEU A 18 -5.62 -30.65 -10.53
N PRO A 19 -5.62 -29.41 -11.05
CA PRO A 19 -4.66 -28.41 -10.62
C PRO A 19 -4.86 -28.12 -9.13
N SER A 20 -3.88 -28.52 -8.31
CA SER A 20 -3.85 -28.24 -6.89
C SER A 20 -3.60 -26.75 -6.69
N VAL A 21 -4.68 -25.96 -6.61
CA VAL A 21 -4.59 -24.57 -6.18
C VAL A 21 -4.05 -24.57 -4.76
N GLU A 22 -2.89 -23.94 -4.57
CA GLU A 22 -2.24 -23.78 -3.28
C GLU A 22 -3.21 -23.15 -2.26
N ALA A 23 -3.04 -23.46 -0.98
CA ALA A 23 -3.85 -22.91 0.09
C ALA A 23 -3.06 -21.86 0.88
N VAL A 24 -3.61 -20.67 1.02
CA VAL A 24 -3.03 -19.53 1.74
C VAL A 24 -3.87 -19.18 2.97
N ASN A 25 -3.26 -18.51 3.94
CA ASN A 25 -3.96 -18.06 5.13
C ASN A 25 -4.56 -16.67 4.90
N GLN A 26 -5.88 -16.57 5.10
CA GLN A 26 -6.59 -15.30 5.20
C GLN A 26 -6.69 -14.86 6.67
N TYR A 27 -6.31 -13.61 6.91
CA TYR A 27 -6.26 -12.97 8.23
C TYR A 27 -7.12 -11.71 8.25
N HIS A 28 -7.49 -11.19 9.42
CA HIS A 28 -8.10 -9.87 9.53
C HIS A 28 -7.05 -8.75 9.51
N LEU A 29 -7.35 -7.65 8.83
CA LEU A 29 -6.63 -6.39 8.94
C LEU A 29 -7.03 -5.65 10.21
N ILE A 30 -6.04 -5.27 10.99
CA ILE A 30 -6.25 -4.43 12.17
C ILE A 30 -6.16 -2.95 11.81
N GLY A 31 -6.91 -2.13 12.55
CA GLY A 31 -6.65 -0.70 12.63
C GLY A 31 -5.27 -0.45 13.22
N ASN A 32 -4.64 0.68 12.89
CA ASN A 32 -3.35 1.09 13.47
C ASN A 32 -2.18 0.15 13.13
N ALA A 33 -2.02 -0.21 11.85
CA ALA A 33 -0.94 -1.09 11.43
C ALA A 33 0.43 -0.39 11.29
N PRO A 34 1.56 -1.06 11.59
CA PRO A 34 2.90 -0.48 11.53
C PRO A 34 3.42 -0.30 10.11
N LYS A 35 3.56 0.95 9.68
CA LYS A 35 4.08 1.30 8.36
C LYS A 35 5.59 0.99 8.23
N PRO A 36 6.10 0.84 7.00
CA PRO A 36 7.04 -0.24 6.78
C PRO A 36 8.51 0.19 6.78
N ALA A 37 9.19 -0.09 7.89
CA ALA A 37 10.49 0.49 8.26
C ALA A 37 11.63 0.43 7.22
N THR A 38 11.66 -0.54 6.30
CA THR A 38 12.78 -0.61 5.33
C THR A 38 12.71 0.45 4.23
N CYS A 39 11.65 1.29 4.21
CA CYS A 39 11.18 1.97 3.01
C CYS A 39 11.17 3.49 3.01
N GLY A 40 11.70 4.15 4.04
CA GLY A 40 11.61 5.61 4.18
C GLY A 40 10.17 6.10 4.40
N ASN A 41 9.31 5.26 4.97
CA ASN A 41 7.86 5.46 5.09
C ASN A 41 7.36 4.84 6.42
N ASP A 42 6.75 5.61 7.34
CA ASP A 42 6.67 5.25 8.77
C ASP A 42 5.43 5.74 9.59
N GLY A 43 5.20 5.13 10.77
CA GLY A 43 4.13 5.47 11.76
C GLY A 43 2.93 4.48 11.82
N LEU A 44 1.70 5.00 12.03
CA LEU A 44 0.43 4.24 12.02
C LEU A 44 -0.66 4.91 11.18
N LEU A 45 -1.69 4.15 10.75
CA LEU A 45 -2.89 4.73 10.12
C LEU A 45 -4.13 4.38 10.94
N PRO A 46 -4.92 5.37 11.37
CA PRO A 46 -6.15 5.10 12.11
C PRO A 46 -7.10 4.20 11.33
N SER A 47 -7.08 4.34 10.01
CA SER A 47 -7.89 3.57 9.09
C SER A 47 -7.40 2.12 8.93
N GLY A 48 -6.13 1.78 9.20
CA GLY A 48 -5.57 0.43 9.03
C GLY A 48 -4.08 0.42 8.66
N GLY A 49 -3.70 -0.12 7.50
CA GLY A 49 -2.29 -0.25 7.08
C GLY A 49 -1.98 0.05 5.62
N TRP A 50 -0.88 0.75 5.34
CA TRP A 50 -0.29 0.87 4.00
C TRP A 50 0.08 -0.49 3.36
N ILE A 51 0.39 -0.54 2.05
CA ILE A 51 0.36 -1.77 1.24
C ILE A 51 1.30 -1.74 0.00
N ALA A 52 2.58 -2.10 0.08
CA ALA A 52 3.65 -1.57 -0.79
C ALA A 52 4.00 -2.24 -2.16
N ASN A 53 3.48 -1.76 -3.30
CA ASN A 53 3.85 -2.05 -4.71
C ASN A 53 5.23 -2.71 -4.89
N LYS A 54 6.31 -2.01 -4.56
CA LYS A 54 7.53 -2.66 -4.11
C LYS A 54 7.62 -2.49 -2.61
N ARG A 55 8.20 -3.49 -1.94
CA ARG A 55 8.96 -3.22 -0.73
C ARG A 55 9.90 -2.05 -1.05
N CYS A 56 9.52 -0.88 -0.54
CA CYS A 56 10.24 0.38 -0.62
C CYS A 56 10.04 1.20 -1.88
N GLY A 57 8.84 1.01 -2.41
CA GLY A 57 8.04 2.02 -3.04
C GLY A 57 6.96 2.47 -2.07
N TYR A 58 5.86 2.90 -2.66
CA TYR A 58 5.25 4.19 -2.38
C TYR A 58 4.16 4.44 -3.48
N VAL A 59 3.10 5.27 -3.43
CA VAL A 59 1.86 4.97 -2.68
C VAL A 59 0.55 5.24 -3.41
N MET A 60 -0.41 4.35 -3.18
CA MET A 60 -1.83 4.45 -3.52
C MET A 60 -2.75 4.43 -2.28
N GLY A 61 -2.31 4.31 -1.01
CA GLY A 61 -3.22 4.30 0.15
C GLY A 61 -2.98 3.50 1.43
N THR A 62 -4.08 3.32 2.20
CA THR A 62 -4.27 2.51 3.43
C THR A 62 -5.35 1.42 3.26
N ALA A 63 -5.03 0.15 3.53
CA ALA A 63 -5.95 -0.96 3.73
C ALA A 63 -6.73 -0.78 5.03
N MET A 64 -8.06 -0.87 4.95
CA MET A 64 -8.98 -0.51 6.04
C MET A 64 -9.11 -1.59 7.14
N ALA A 65 -9.37 -1.18 8.38
CA ALA A 65 -9.53 -2.00 9.57
C ALA A 65 -10.79 -2.89 9.55
N GLY A 66 -10.73 -4.05 10.20
CA GLY A 66 -11.84 -5.01 10.25
C GLY A 66 -12.08 -5.79 8.94
N HIS A 67 -11.34 -5.44 7.88
CA HIS A 67 -11.34 -6.17 6.63
C HIS A 67 -10.36 -7.35 6.69
N LEU A 68 -10.08 -7.99 5.55
CA LEU A 68 -9.33 -9.24 5.47
C LEU A 68 -8.09 -9.11 4.57
N PHE A 69 -7.20 -10.11 4.61
CA PHE A 69 -6.03 -10.22 3.73
C PHE A 69 -5.57 -11.67 3.55
N ASP A 70 -5.36 -12.13 2.32
CA ASP A 70 -4.79 -13.46 2.03
C ASP A 70 -3.27 -13.33 1.86
N VAL A 71 -2.45 -13.92 2.74
CA VAL A 71 -0.98 -13.86 2.62
C VAL A 71 -0.48 -14.92 1.65
N HIS A 72 -0.01 -14.50 0.47
CA HIS A 72 0.52 -15.40 -0.56
C HIS A 72 1.99 -15.73 -0.34
N SER A 73 2.83 -14.72 -0.12
CA SER A 73 4.24 -14.89 0.21
C SER A 73 4.71 -13.75 1.10
N THR A 74 5.45 -14.06 2.16
CA THR A 74 6.07 -13.05 3.03
C THR A 74 7.56 -12.99 2.70
N ASP A 75 8.11 -11.79 2.44
CA ASP A 75 9.55 -11.67 2.15
C ASP A 75 10.43 -11.79 3.40
N SER A 76 11.76 -11.79 3.19
CA SER A 76 12.77 -11.85 4.26
C SER A 76 12.76 -10.65 5.22
N THR A 77 11.82 -9.72 5.06
CA THR A 77 11.61 -8.52 5.88
C THR A 77 10.16 -8.36 6.33
N ASN A 78 9.39 -9.45 6.27
CA ASN A 78 8.01 -9.57 6.74
C ASN A 78 6.98 -8.72 5.98
N TYR A 79 7.27 -8.28 4.75
CA TYR A 79 6.24 -7.67 3.90
C TYR A 79 5.36 -8.79 3.36
N HIS A 80 4.06 -8.69 3.59
CA HIS A 80 3.10 -9.69 3.20
C HIS A 80 2.64 -9.41 1.77
N PHE A 81 3.35 -9.95 0.77
CA PHE A 81 2.77 -10.01 -0.56
C PHE A 81 1.54 -10.93 -0.53
N GLY A 82 0.40 -10.39 -0.91
CA GLY A 82 -0.87 -11.10 -0.81
C GLY A 82 -2.04 -10.20 -1.14
N ARG A 83 -3.25 -10.73 -1.01
CA ARG A 83 -4.47 -10.05 -1.44
C ARG A 83 -5.16 -9.34 -0.29
N TYR A 84 -5.21 -8.00 -0.32
CA TYR A 84 -6.16 -7.23 0.49
C TYR A 84 -7.60 -7.61 0.13
N ARG A 85 -8.51 -7.59 1.10
CA ARG A 85 -9.93 -7.98 1.00
C ARG A 85 -10.81 -7.02 1.83
N GLY A 86 -10.94 -5.76 1.44
CA GLY A 86 -11.73 -4.78 2.18
C GLY A 86 -12.61 -3.83 1.36
N THR A 87 -13.37 -2.99 2.06
CA THR A 87 -14.35 -2.08 1.42
C THR A 87 -13.70 -1.03 0.53
N SER A 88 -12.47 -0.60 0.86
CA SER A 88 -11.68 0.36 0.07
C SER A 88 -10.59 -0.31 -0.79
N GLY A 89 -10.73 -1.60 -1.12
CA GLY A 89 -9.87 -2.30 -2.08
C GLY A 89 -9.78 -3.82 -1.89
N ASN A 90 -9.54 -4.56 -2.97
CA ASN A 90 -9.34 -6.02 -2.91
C ASN A 90 -8.38 -6.52 -4.00
N PHE A 91 -7.09 -6.68 -3.67
CA PHE A 91 -6.02 -6.87 -4.65
C PHE A 91 -4.68 -7.30 -4.06
N CYS A 92 -3.85 -7.93 -4.90
CA CYS A 92 -2.48 -8.33 -4.61
C CYS A 92 -1.56 -7.12 -4.41
N THR A 93 -0.75 -7.15 -3.37
CA THR A 93 -0.04 -6.00 -2.81
C THR A 93 0.93 -6.45 -1.70
N TRP A 94 2.01 -5.72 -1.40
CA TRP A 94 2.87 -6.02 -0.25
C TRP A 94 2.38 -5.34 1.03
N LEU A 95 1.34 -5.87 1.65
CA LEU A 95 0.89 -5.35 2.95
C LEU A 95 2.05 -5.25 3.93
N ILE A 96 2.11 -4.10 4.58
CA ILE A 96 3.17 -3.76 5.53
C ILE A 96 3.24 -4.80 6.65
N PRO A 97 4.44 -5.05 7.20
CA PRO A 97 4.61 -6.00 8.30
C PRO A 97 3.64 -5.72 9.45
N ALA A 98 3.07 -6.78 10.02
CA ALA A 98 2.21 -6.72 11.21
C ALA A 98 0.92 -5.88 11.09
N ALA A 99 0.40 -5.67 9.87
CA ALA A 99 -0.94 -5.12 9.68
C ALA A 99 -2.09 -6.13 9.90
N LEU A 100 -1.75 -7.38 10.22
CA LEU A 100 -2.68 -8.50 10.30
C LEU A 100 -2.81 -9.04 11.73
N ASP A 101 -4.04 -9.36 12.12
CA ASP A 101 -4.29 -10.28 13.23
C ASP A 101 -3.99 -11.71 12.77
N THR A 102 -2.87 -12.25 13.22
CA THR A 102 -2.45 -13.63 12.94
C THR A 102 -2.84 -14.62 14.05
N SER A 103 -3.66 -14.22 15.02
CA SER A 103 -4.15 -15.11 16.10
C SER A 103 -5.17 -16.14 15.61
N SER A 104 -5.87 -15.84 14.51
CA SER A 104 -6.77 -16.74 13.80
C SER A 104 -6.63 -16.56 12.30
N SER A 105 -6.90 -17.61 11.52
CA SER A 105 -6.86 -17.53 10.06
C SER A 105 -7.80 -18.54 9.41
N VAL A 106 -8.35 -18.17 8.25
CA VAL A 106 -9.14 -19.05 7.39
C VAL A 106 -8.25 -19.51 6.24
N SER A 107 -8.15 -20.82 6.02
CA SER A 107 -7.48 -21.36 4.84
C SER A 107 -8.34 -21.10 3.59
N VAL A 108 -7.78 -20.42 2.60
CA VAL A 108 -8.45 -20.07 1.34
C VAL A 108 -7.56 -20.44 0.15
N ALA A 109 -8.14 -20.59 -1.04
CA ALA A 109 -7.37 -20.81 -2.25
C ALA A 109 -6.45 -19.60 -2.57
N ALA A 110 -5.19 -19.88 -2.92
CA ALA A 110 -4.20 -18.91 -3.35
C ALA A 110 -4.74 -18.06 -4.52
N SER A 111 -4.54 -16.74 -4.43
CA SER A 111 -5.17 -15.78 -5.35
C SER A 111 -4.25 -14.65 -5.82
N CYS A 112 -2.94 -14.87 -5.62
CA CYS A 112 -1.80 -14.13 -6.17
C CYS A 112 -0.71 -15.14 -6.60
N SER A 113 0.45 -14.70 -7.09
CA SER A 113 1.60 -15.56 -7.40
C SER A 113 2.95 -14.88 -7.09
N THR A 114 4.04 -15.64 -7.00
CA THR A 114 5.41 -15.09 -6.91
C THR A 114 5.74 -14.14 -8.05
N ASP A 115 5.29 -14.47 -9.26
CA ASP A 115 5.47 -13.66 -10.46
C ASP A 115 4.75 -12.31 -10.34
N THR A 116 3.62 -12.30 -9.63
CA THR A 116 2.89 -11.08 -9.27
C THR A 116 3.64 -10.26 -8.22
N ALA A 117 4.33 -10.89 -7.26
CA ALA A 117 5.12 -10.17 -6.26
C ALA A 117 6.31 -9.42 -6.90
N ALA A 118 6.99 -10.08 -7.84
CA ALA A 118 8.12 -9.51 -8.57
C ALA A 118 7.70 -8.39 -9.54
N SER A 119 6.56 -8.53 -10.23
CA SER A 119 6.11 -7.56 -11.25
C SER A 119 5.85 -6.16 -10.71
N MET A 120 5.52 -6.05 -9.43
CA MET A 120 5.24 -4.77 -8.77
C MET A 120 6.50 -4.11 -8.18
N CYS A 121 7.65 -4.81 -8.16
CA CYS A 121 8.84 -4.46 -7.37
C CYS A 121 9.64 -3.24 -7.90
N ASN A 122 9.02 -2.40 -8.72
CA ASN A 122 9.61 -1.20 -9.27
C ASN A 122 9.06 0.05 -8.57
N ARG A 123 9.96 0.93 -8.13
CA ARG A 123 9.59 2.23 -7.56
C ARG A 123 9.23 3.25 -8.67
N GLN A 124 9.28 2.87 -9.96
CA GLN A 124 8.99 3.69 -11.15
C GLN A 124 7.52 4.08 -11.33
N ALA A 125 6.94 4.70 -10.29
CA ALA A 125 5.52 4.83 -10.14
C ALA A 125 5.00 5.92 -9.16
N PHE A 126 5.76 6.48 -8.19
CA PHE A 126 5.12 7.28 -7.11
C PHE A 126 5.78 8.54 -6.38
N GLY A 127 6.91 8.61 -5.61
CA GLY A 127 7.30 9.86 -4.80
C GLY A 127 8.67 10.44 -4.24
N LYS A 128 9.65 9.77 -3.61
CA LYS A 128 10.84 10.40 -2.93
C LYS A 128 10.63 11.25 -1.66
N ASP A 129 9.93 12.40 -1.62
CA ASP A 129 9.48 12.89 -0.29
C ASP A 129 8.28 12.02 0.15
N PHE A 130 7.95 10.94 -0.58
CA PHE A 130 6.79 10.08 -0.27
C PHE A 130 6.87 9.63 1.16
N ASP A 131 5.83 10.02 1.88
CA ASP A 131 5.32 9.40 3.07
C ASP A 131 3.96 8.72 2.71
N ALA A 132 3.99 7.41 2.39
CA ALA A 132 2.97 6.35 2.60
C ALA A 132 3.45 4.93 2.11
N ALA A 133 2.63 3.86 2.01
CA ALA A 133 2.95 2.67 1.18
C ALA A 133 1.73 2.08 0.40
N PRO A 134 1.86 1.60 -0.86
CA PRO A 134 0.82 1.43 -1.92
C PRO A 134 -0.66 1.03 -1.73
N HIS A 135 -1.13 -0.10 -2.26
CA HIS A 135 -2.41 -0.32 -2.97
C HIS A 135 -3.76 -0.09 -2.20
N THR A 136 -4.37 1.11 -2.20
CA THR A 136 -5.83 1.41 -1.97
C THR A 136 -6.23 2.85 -2.42
N GLY A 137 -6.58 3.73 -1.45
CA GLY A 137 -6.54 5.19 -1.35
C GLY A 137 -6.01 5.52 0.07
N ASN A 138 -5.27 6.62 0.34
CA ASN A 138 -4.88 7.16 1.70
C ASN A 138 -3.38 7.21 2.25
N GLY A 139 -2.67 8.37 2.19
CA GLY A 139 -1.63 8.86 3.15
C GLY A 139 -1.10 10.34 3.09
N ALA A 140 -1.58 11.35 3.90
CA ALA A 140 -1.11 12.76 4.07
C ALA A 140 -1.60 13.62 5.31
N VAL A 141 -1.47 14.98 5.25
CA VAL A 141 -1.74 16.12 6.20
C VAL A 141 -0.55 16.69 7.01
N ILE A 142 -0.19 17.96 6.73
CA ILE A 142 0.84 18.81 7.39
C ILE A 142 0.38 20.29 7.45
N VAL A 143 0.70 21.11 6.45
CA VAL A 143 0.28 22.53 6.40
C VAL A 143 -1.22 22.58 6.14
N PRO A 144 -2.06 23.31 6.90
CA PRO A 144 -3.46 23.52 6.55
C PRO A 144 -3.56 24.28 5.22
N LEU A 145 -3.93 23.58 4.15
CA LEU A 145 -3.94 24.15 2.80
C LEU A 145 -5.32 24.69 2.48
N ASN A 146 -5.39 25.95 2.06
CA ASN A 146 -6.53 26.42 1.29
C ASN A 146 -6.41 25.87 -0.13
N LEU A 147 -7.17 24.82 -0.39
CA LEU A 147 -7.15 24.12 -1.66
C LEU A 147 -8.09 24.72 -2.70
N ALA A 148 -8.92 25.71 -2.35
CA ALA A 148 -9.95 26.27 -3.23
C ALA A 148 -9.45 26.75 -4.61
N SER A 149 -8.20 27.21 -4.70
CA SER A 149 -7.56 27.65 -5.94
C SER A 149 -6.51 26.69 -6.49
N CYS A 150 -6.20 25.59 -5.80
CA CYS A 150 -5.21 24.62 -6.24
C CYS A 150 -5.87 23.40 -6.88
N PRO A 151 -5.45 22.96 -8.07
CA PRO A 151 -5.77 21.62 -8.51
C PRO A 151 -5.09 20.61 -7.58
N GLY A 152 -5.68 19.43 -7.45
CA GLY A 152 -5.04 18.32 -6.75
C GLY A 152 -4.68 17.18 -7.71
N PHE A 153 -4.13 16.05 -7.24
CA PHE A 153 -3.39 15.05 -8.04
C PHE A 153 -2.97 13.80 -7.20
N TYR A 154 -3.65 12.66 -7.12
CA TYR A 154 -3.27 11.47 -6.31
C TYR A 154 -1.87 10.81 -6.57
N ASN A 155 -1.04 11.23 -7.52
CA ASN A 155 0.30 10.64 -7.77
C ASN A 155 1.35 11.59 -8.40
N TYR A 156 2.64 11.19 -8.54
CA TYR A 156 3.73 12.10 -8.96
C TYR A 156 5.01 11.49 -9.65
N PHE A 157 5.73 10.50 -9.10
CA PHE A 157 7.17 10.24 -9.44
C PHE A 157 7.43 9.04 -10.37
N VAL A 158 8.59 8.97 -11.02
CA VAL A 158 8.72 8.12 -12.23
C VAL A 158 9.97 7.22 -12.37
N ASP A 159 10.66 6.77 -11.30
CA ASP A 159 11.85 5.87 -11.42
C ASP A 159 12.07 4.90 -10.23
N SER A 160 13.05 3.98 -10.20
CA SER A 160 13.23 3.00 -9.06
C SER A 160 14.35 3.33 -8.05
N ASN A 161 15.26 4.19 -8.51
CA ASN A 161 16.42 4.84 -7.89
C ASN A 161 16.01 5.92 -6.86
N PHE A 162 16.32 7.20 -7.06
CA PHE A 162 15.40 8.35 -6.94
C PHE A 162 15.88 9.43 -7.93
N GLN A 163 15.03 9.97 -8.84
CA GLN A 163 15.44 11.07 -9.73
C GLN A 163 14.37 12.12 -10.16
N THR A 164 13.20 11.82 -10.75
CA THR A 164 12.24 12.87 -11.24
C THR A 164 10.75 12.44 -11.31
N GLY A 165 9.81 13.39 -11.47
CA GLY A 165 8.35 13.19 -11.50
C GLY A 165 7.55 14.17 -12.38
N THR A 166 6.22 14.18 -12.19
CA THR A 166 5.22 15.19 -12.65
C THR A 166 3.86 14.93 -11.99
N PHE A 167 3.04 15.95 -11.73
CA PHE A 167 1.68 15.80 -11.18
C PHE A 167 0.74 14.86 -11.93
N GLN A 168 0.08 13.95 -11.21
CA GLN A 168 -0.83 12.93 -11.77
C GLN A 168 -2.07 12.71 -10.87
N ASP A 169 -3.21 12.31 -11.45
CA ASP A 169 -4.46 11.86 -10.79
C ASP A 169 -5.36 12.88 -10.04
N GLN A 170 -5.82 13.98 -10.64
CA GLN A 170 -6.53 15.04 -9.88
C GLN A 170 -7.70 14.59 -8.98
N VAL A 171 -7.68 15.03 -7.71
CA VAL A 171 -8.76 14.72 -6.77
C VAL A 171 -10.11 15.26 -7.21
N PRO A 172 -11.18 14.46 -7.02
CA PRO A 172 -12.48 14.72 -7.60
C PRO A 172 -13.42 15.53 -6.69
N PHE A 173 -13.10 15.62 -5.40
CA PHE A 173 -13.87 16.42 -4.45
C PHE A 173 -13.62 17.91 -4.66
N ASN A 174 -14.63 18.73 -4.39
CA ASN A 174 -14.49 20.17 -4.59
C ASN A 174 -13.43 20.71 -3.62
N MET A 175 -12.28 21.09 -4.17
CA MET A 175 -11.12 21.54 -3.42
C MET A 175 -11.42 22.78 -2.56
N GLY A 176 -12.41 23.60 -2.94
CA GLY A 176 -12.90 24.72 -2.11
C GLY A 176 -13.95 24.35 -1.05
N LEU A 177 -14.47 23.12 -1.08
CA LEU A 177 -15.31 22.53 -0.02
C LEU A 177 -14.56 21.47 0.81
N THR A 178 -13.27 21.21 0.49
CA THR A 178 -12.42 20.38 1.34
C THR A 178 -12.17 21.03 2.69
N SER A 179 -12.13 20.19 3.71
CA SER A 179 -11.95 20.58 5.12
C SER A 179 -10.81 19.77 5.72
N GLY A 180 -10.07 20.31 6.70
CA GLY A 180 -8.88 19.62 7.22
C GLY A 180 -7.86 19.24 6.13
N ALA A 181 -7.82 20.03 5.07
CA ALA A 181 -6.91 19.89 3.95
C ALA A 181 -5.47 20.22 4.35
N GLY A 182 -4.47 19.48 3.87
CA GLY A 182 -3.08 19.82 4.15
C GLY A 182 -1.97 18.91 3.61
N TYR A 183 -0.77 19.46 3.43
CA TYR A 183 0.40 18.89 2.73
C TYR A 183 0.94 17.54 3.26
N ARG A 184 1.97 16.98 2.63
CA ARG A 184 2.75 15.81 3.03
C ARG A 184 4.15 15.83 2.41
N TYR A 185 4.26 15.97 1.09
CA TYR A 185 5.36 15.30 0.37
C TYR A 185 5.60 15.80 -1.09
N THR A 186 6.82 16.21 -1.47
CA THR A 186 7.28 16.61 -2.84
C THR A 186 8.09 15.49 -3.58
N THR A 187 8.73 15.72 -4.74
CA THR A 187 9.66 14.76 -5.39
C THR A 187 10.98 15.40 -5.77
N LEU A 188 11.89 14.64 -6.39
CA LEU A 188 13.29 15.00 -6.62
C LEU A 188 13.56 15.95 -7.79
N ASP A 189 12.54 16.29 -8.55
CA ASP A 189 12.57 17.46 -9.44
C ASP A 189 12.07 18.76 -8.74
N GLY A 190 11.55 18.65 -7.51
CA GLY A 190 10.96 19.74 -6.74
C GLY A 190 9.58 20.23 -7.21
N GLN A 191 8.94 19.61 -8.20
CA GLN A 191 7.83 20.23 -8.95
C GLN A 191 6.44 20.17 -8.29
N ALA A 192 6.19 19.20 -7.41
CA ALA A 192 4.84 18.79 -7.02
C ALA A 192 4.67 18.41 -5.53
N SER A 193 3.46 18.07 -5.02
CA SER A 193 3.23 18.00 -3.55
C SER A 193 1.98 17.24 -3.03
N MET A 194 2.09 16.01 -2.51
CA MET A 194 1.05 15.24 -1.78
C MET A 194 0.51 16.01 -0.56
N VAL A 195 -0.77 15.79 -0.23
CA VAL A 195 -1.64 16.46 0.76
C VAL A 195 -2.82 15.52 1.13
N ARG A 196 -3.63 15.77 2.16
CA ARG A 196 -4.87 15.03 2.49
C ARG A 196 -5.95 16.00 2.87
N ALA A 197 -7.20 15.60 2.77
CA ALA A 197 -8.34 16.38 3.20
C ALA A 197 -9.43 15.47 3.76
N HIS A 198 -10.19 15.99 4.71
CA HIS A 198 -11.53 15.52 4.96
C HIS A 198 -12.47 16.09 3.88
N VAL A 199 -13.06 15.17 3.14
CA VAL A 199 -14.00 15.45 2.07
C VAL A 199 -15.38 15.54 2.70
N ALA A 200 -15.81 16.78 2.97
CA ALA A 200 -17.12 17.05 3.59
C ALA A 200 -18.27 16.46 2.76
N GLU A 201 -18.09 16.38 1.44
CA GLU A 201 -19.02 15.77 0.49
C GLU A 201 -19.22 14.26 0.73
N TRP A 202 -18.22 13.54 1.29
CA TRP A 202 -18.19 12.07 1.40
C TRP A 202 -18.03 11.56 2.84
N ASN A 203 -17.88 12.45 3.84
CA ASN A 203 -17.59 12.13 5.25
C ASN A 203 -16.39 11.15 5.43
N GLN A 204 -15.40 11.28 4.55
CA GLN A 204 -14.20 10.44 4.53
C GLN A 204 -12.97 11.31 4.39
N VAL A 205 -11.83 10.77 4.77
CA VAL A 205 -10.55 11.45 4.67
C VAL A 205 -9.78 10.80 3.53
N ILE A 206 -9.31 11.59 2.57
CA ILE A 206 -8.65 11.13 1.34
C ILE A 206 -7.36 11.94 1.09
N TRP A 207 -6.36 11.38 0.42
CA TRP A 207 -4.94 11.71 0.64
C TRP A 207 -4.25 11.63 -0.77
N PHE A 208 -3.81 12.77 -1.33
CA PHE A 208 -3.60 13.17 -2.74
C PHE A 208 -2.71 14.44 -2.92
N PHE A 209 -2.17 14.81 -4.09
CA PHE A 209 -1.21 15.92 -4.28
C PHE A 209 -1.82 17.20 -4.82
N VAL A 210 -1.08 18.32 -4.90
CA VAL A 210 -1.48 19.66 -5.41
C VAL A 210 -0.23 20.48 -5.83
N PRO A 211 -0.26 21.44 -6.77
CA PRO A 211 0.91 22.23 -7.20
C PRO A 211 1.83 22.77 -6.12
N ARG A 212 3.09 22.28 -6.07
CA ARG A 212 4.14 22.79 -5.17
C ARG A 212 4.30 24.30 -5.32
N SER A 213 4.02 24.79 -6.54
CA SER A 213 3.85 26.16 -6.99
C SER A 213 2.54 26.84 -6.54
N CYS A 214 1.36 26.22 -6.70
CA CYS A 214 0.09 26.80 -6.22
C CYS A 214 0.06 26.94 -4.69
N ILE A 215 0.55 25.93 -3.97
CA ILE A 215 0.74 26.01 -2.53
C ILE A 215 2.08 26.66 -2.15
N ALA A 216 2.94 27.11 -3.08
CA ALA A 216 4.29 27.64 -2.76
C ALA A 216 4.33 28.85 -1.82
N ALA A 217 3.22 29.60 -1.73
CA ALA A 217 3.07 30.74 -0.83
C ALA A 217 2.23 30.43 0.42
N GLN A 218 1.52 29.28 0.44
CA GLN A 218 0.80 28.76 1.59
C GLN A 218 1.74 27.89 2.45
N LEU A 219 2.53 27.06 1.78
CA LEU A 219 3.79 26.54 2.26
C LEU A 219 4.74 27.73 2.50
N PRO A 220 5.41 27.82 3.66
CA PRO A 220 6.51 28.75 3.84
C PRO A 220 7.68 28.49 2.87
N ALA A 221 8.61 29.44 2.76
CA ALA A 221 9.58 29.53 1.68
C ALA A 221 10.63 28.38 1.52
N ARG A 222 10.56 27.26 2.28
CA ARG A 222 11.55 26.15 2.26
C ARG A 222 10.92 24.79 2.63
N LEU A 223 10.98 23.79 1.75
CA LEU A 223 10.60 22.37 1.94
C LEU A 223 11.32 21.51 0.87
N ASN A 224 12.12 20.50 1.26
CA ASN A 224 13.13 19.79 0.43
C ASN A 224 13.30 18.30 0.87
N ASN A 225 13.88 17.39 0.04
CA ASN A 225 14.32 16.03 0.47
C ASN A 225 15.28 15.27 -0.52
N ASP A 226 16.45 15.78 -0.90
CA ASP A 226 17.02 15.45 -2.23
C ASP A 226 18.11 14.33 -2.32
N GLY A 227 17.88 13.28 -3.14
CA GLY A 227 18.92 12.34 -3.67
C GLY A 227 18.48 10.86 -3.92
N GLY A 228 19.15 10.13 -4.83
CA GLY A 228 19.04 8.66 -4.99
C GLY A 228 19.64 8.04 -6.28
N ASP A 229 19.81 6.71 -6.28
CA ASP A 229 20.39 5.89 -7.37
C ASP A 229 19.91 4.42 -7.36
N GLY A 230 20.29 3.62 -8.37
CA GLY A 230 19.68 2.33 -8.76
C GLY A 230 19.82 1.13 -7.82
N CYS A 231 19.18 0.02 -8.21
CA CYS A 231 19.33 -1.32 -7.60
C CYS A 231 20.60 -2.02 -8.09
#